data_AF-A0AAJ2F4L6-F1
#
_entry.id   AF-A0AAJ2F4L6-F1
#
_cell.length_a   1.000
_cell.length_b   1.000
_cell.length_c   1.000
_cell.angle_alpha   90.00
_cell.angle_beta   90.00
_cell.angle_gamma   90.00
#
_symmetry.space_group_name_H-M   'P 1'
#
loop_
_entity.id
_entity.type
_entity.pdbx_description
1 polymer ?
#
loop_
_entity_poly.entity_id
_entity_poly.type
_entity_poly.pdbx_seq_one_letter_code
_entity_poly.pdbx_strand_id
1 'polypeptide(L)' 'MQVIFFMIGISLLMALGFLGAFFWSMSKGQNDDLHTPAMRILFEDKD' A
#
# COMPACT_ATOMS: atom_id res chain seq x y z
N MET A 1 -2.20 -21.50 27.97
CA MET A 1 -2.32 -22.11 26.62
C MET A 1 -3.47 -21.55 25.78
N GLN A 2 -4.70 -21.42 26.29
CA GLN A 2 -5.82 -20.85 25.51
C GLN A 2 -5.56 -19.44 24.96
N VAL A 3 -4.93 -18.56 25.75
CA VAL A 3 -4.58 -17.19 25.32
C VAL A 3 -3.62 -17.18 24.12
N ILE A 4 -2.70 -18.14 24.05
CA ILE A 4 -1.72 -18.22 22.96
C ILE A 4 -2.43 -18.48 21.63
N PHE A 5 -3.40 -19.41 21.60
CA PHE A 5 -4.19 -19.68 20.40
C PHE A 5 -5.00 -18.45 19.95
N PHE A 6 -5.54 -17.67 20.88
CA PHE A 6 -6.22 -16.41 20.57
C PHE A 6 -5.27 -15.36 19.96
N MET A 7 -4.07 -15.20 20.56
CA MET A 7 -3.07 -14.28 20.04
C MET A 7 -2.56 -14.67 18.65
N ILE A 8 -2.43 -15.97 18.36
CA ILE A 8 -2.08 -16.49 17.03
C ILE A 8 -3.16 -16.13 16.01
N GLY A 9 -4.44 -16.25 16.38
CA GLY A 9 -5.55 -15.86 15.50
C GLY A 9 -5.50 -14.37 15.15
N ILE A 10 -5.28 -13.51 16.15
CA ILE A 10 -5.16 -12.06 15.95
C ILE A 10 -3.95 -11.71 15.09
N SER A 11 -2.79 -12.32 15.34
CA SER A 11 -1.58 -12.02 14.57
C SER A 11 -1.72 -12.45 13.11
N LEU A 12 -2.36 -13.59 12.85
CA LEU A 12 -2.65 -14.06 11.49
C LEU A 12 -3.62 -13.11 10.76
N LEU A 13 -4.71 -12.69 11.42
CA LEU A 13 -5.65 -11.72 10.87
C LEU A 13 -4.96 -10.40 10.53
N MET A 14 -4.10 -9.91 11.42
CA MET A 14 -3.34 -8.68 11.21
C MET A 14 -2.36 -8.83 10.03
N ALA A 15 -1.65 -9.95 9.94
CA ALA A 15 -0.73 -10.23 8.83
C ALA A 15 -1.47 -10.27 7.47
N LEU A 16 -2.63 -10.94 7.41
CA LEU A 16 -3.47 -10.96 6.21
C LEU A 16 -4.05 -9.58 5.88
N GLY A 17 -4.40 -8.78 6.89
CA GLY A 17 -4.86 -7.41 6.73
C GLY A 17 -3.78 -6.53 6.07
N PHE A 18 -2.54 -6.59 6.58
CA PHE A 18 -1.41 -5.89 5.97
C PHE A 18 -1.11 -6.37 4.55
N LEU A 19 -1.17 -7.67 4.31
CA LEU A 19 -0.97 -8.23 2.97
C LEU A 19 -2.05 -7.77 1.99
N GLY A 20 -3.32 -7.72 2.40
CA GLY A 20 -4.41 -7.20 1.59
C GLY A 20 -4.24 -5.71 1.29
N ALA A 21 -3.87 -4.92 2.30
CA ALA A 21 -3.58 -3.50 2.13
C ALA A 21 -2.40 -3.27 1.17
N PHE A 22 -1.37 -4.12 1.22
CA PHE A 22 -0.23 -4.08 0.30
C PHE A 22 -0.66 -4.27 -1.16
N PHE A 23 -1.45 -5.30 -1.45
CA PHE A 23 -1.96 -5.51 -2.81
C PHE A 23 -2.89 -4.38 -3.27
N TRP A 24 -3.74 -3.87 -2.39
CA TRP A 24 -4.59 -2.71 -2.71
C TRP A 24 -3.77 -1.46 -3.04
N SER A 25 -2.72 -1.19 -2.26
CA SER A 25 -1.80 -0.08 -2.50
C SER A 25 -1.08 -0.22 -3.84
N MET A 26 -0.65 -1.43 -4.20
CA MET A 26 0.01 -1.69 -5.48
C MET A 26 -0.94 -1.51 -6.67
N SER A 27 -2.21 -1.90 -6.52
CA SER A 27 -3.22 -1.74 -7.57
C SER A 27 -3.66 -0.29 -7.81
N LYS A 28 -3.43 0.61 -6.86
CA LYS A 28 -3.89 2.01 -6.93
C LYS A 28 -3.02 2.93 -7.78
N GLY A 29 -1.93 2.44 -8.37
CA GLY A 29 -1.02 3.25 -9.20
C GLY A 29 -0.35 4.39 -8.42
N GLN A 30 -0.39 4.37 -7.07
CA GLN A 30 0.22 5.42 -6.25
C GLN A 30 1.74 5.50 -6.44
N ASN A 31 2.35 4.39 -6.86
CA ASN A 31 3.77 4.30 -7.17
C ASN A 31 4.13 4.82 -8.57
N ASP A 32 3.13 5.15 -9.40
CA ASP A 32 3.34 5.62 -10.77
C ASP A 32 3.71 7.12 -10.80
N ASP A 33 3.52 7.83 -9.69
CA ASP A 33 3.93 9.23 -9.58
C ASP A 33 5.45 9.36 -9.31
N LEU A 34 6.22 9.11 -10.36
CA LEU A 34 7.69 9.16 -10.39
C LEU A 34 8.24 10.59 -10.60
N HIS A 35 7.37 11.56 -10.89
CA HIS A 35 7.76 12.91 -11.28
C HIS A 35 7.23 13.94 -10.30
N THR A 36 8.12 14.80 -9.82
CA THR A 36 7.71 15.87 -8.90
C THR A 36 6.77 16.85 -9.61
N PRO A 37 5.84 17.50 -8.87
CA PRO A 37 4.91 18.46 -9.45
C PRO A 37 5.60 19.58 -10.25
N ALA A 38 6.78 20.04 -9.79
CA ALA A 38 7.56 21.07 -10.49
C ALA A 38 8.04 20.62 -11.87
N MET A 39 8.39 19.35 -12.06
CA MET A 39 8.76 18.80 -13.36
C MET A 39 7.53 18.63 -14.25
N ARG A 40 6.40 18.17 -13.71
CA ARG A 40 5.15 18.01 -14.47
C ARG A 40 4.75 19.32 -15.18
N ILE A 41 4.74 20.43 -14.43
CA ILE A 41 4.33 21.76 -14.95
C ILE A 41 5.24 22.26 -16.08
N LEU A 42 6.53 21.88 -16.11
CA LEU A 42 7.47 22.29 -17.17
C LEU A 42 7.25 21.57 -18.51
N PHE A 43 6.58 20.41 -18.48
CA PHE A 43 6.35 19.55 -19.64
C PHE A 43 4.88 19.42 -20.02
N GLU A 44 3.94 19.80 -19.14
CA GLU A 44 2.48 19.78 -19.39
C GLU A 44 2.06 20.69 -20.58
N ASP A 45 2.83 21.74 -20.88
CA ASP A 45 2.55 22.68 -21.97
C ASP A 45 3.10 22.22 -23.35
N LYS A 46 3.79 21.07 -23.45
CA LYS A 46 4.43 20.61 -24.69
C LYS A 46 3.67 19.52 -25.47
N ASP A 47 2.54 19.04 -24.96
CA ASP A 47 1.65 18.08 -25.63
C ASP A 47 0.29 18.71 -26.01
#